data_AF-A0A558FFK1-F1
#
_entry.id   AF-A0A558FFK1-F1
#
_cell.length_a   1.000
_cell.length_b   1.000
_cell.length_c   1.000
_cell.angle_alpha   90.00
_cell.angle_beta   90.00
_cell.angle_gamma   90.00
#
_symmetry.space_group_name_H-M   'P 1'
#
loop_
_entity.id
_entity.type
_entity.pdbx_description
1 polymer ?
#
loop_
_entity_poly.entity_id
_entity_poly.type
_entity_poly.pdbx_seq_one_letter_code
_entity_poly.pdbx_strand_id
1 'polypeptide(L)'
;MSERQQEYAFHPADLVEYVKDKPIGAARAALTMVLEETDVYPDVIIGELSDNMEFNQRLLKQLSDALRNNPKKVVSGMSNRIKGVQFERELGL
;
A
#
# COMPACT_ATOMS: atom_id res chain seq x y z
N MET A 1 -22.31 23.46 20.80
CA MET A 1 -21.81 22.14 20.35
C MET A 1 -20.86 22.42 19.21
N SER A 2 -19.56 22.41 19.45
CA SER A 2 -18.57 22.75 18.43
C SER A 2 -18.29 21.50 17.60
N GLU A 3 -18.79 21.51 16.36
CA GLU A 3 -18.35 20.65 15.26
C GLU A 3 -16.86 20.89 15.03
N ARG A 4 -16.01 20.21 15.80
CA ARG A 4 -14.64 19.96 15.35
C ARG A 4 -14.72 18.72 14.47
N GLN A 5 -14.94 18.96 13.18
CA GLN A 5 -14.42 18.07 12.16
C GLN A 5 -12.91 17.93 12.44
N GLN A 6 -12.56 16.92 13.22
CA GLN A 6 -11.21 16.41 13.27
C GLN A 6 -10.98 15.89 11.86
N GLU A 7 -10.40 16.71 10.99
CA GLU A 7 -9.58 16.23 9.88
C GLU A 7 -8.47 15.38 10.51
N TYR A 8 -8.82 14.15 10.85
CA TYR A 8 -7.84 13.11 11.05
C TYR A 8 -7.27 12.88 9.66
N ALA A 9 -6.17 13.59 9.37
CA ALA A 9 -5.36 13.35 8.18
C ALA A 9 -4.84 11.92 8.31
N PHE A 10 -5.63 10.95 7.82
CA PHE A 10 -5.29 9.54 7.85
C PHE A 10 -3.93 9.41 7.16
N HIS A 11 -2.92 9.00 7.92
CA HIS A 11 -1.64 8.71 7.30
C HIS A 11 -1.88 7.49 6.39
N PRO A 12 -1.39 7.48 5.14
CA PRO A 12 -1.61 6.36 4.22
C PRO A 12 -1.23 5.00 4.83
N ALA A 13 -0.17 4.97 5.65
CA ALA A 13 0.25 3.80 6.41
C ALA A 13 -0.80 3.27 7.42
N ASP A 14 -1.62 4.13 8.03
CA ASP A 14 -2.64 3.69 8.99
C ASP A 14 -3.77 2.93 8.29
N LEU A 15 -4.08 3.30 7.04
CA LEU A 15 -5.00 2.55 6.19
C LEU A 15 -4.40 1.20 5.78
N VAL A 16 -3.09 1.13 5.54
CA VAL A 16 -2.38 -0.14 5.26
C VAL A 16 -2.39 -1.08 6.47
N GLU A 17 -2.22 -0.56 7.68
CA GLU A 17 -2.36 -1.36 8.90
C GLU A 17 -3.80 -1.85 9.09
N TYR A 18 -4.80 -0.99 8.82
CA TYR A 18 -6.22 -1.36 8.93
C TYR A 18 -6.62 -2.53 8.01
N VAL A 19 -6.00 -2.65 6.84
CA VAL A 19 -6.33 -3.70 5.86
C VAL A 19 -5.67 -5.05 6.12
N LYS A 20 -4.69 -5.14 7.04
CA LYS A 20 -3.99 -6.40 7.35
C LYS A 20 -4.93 -7.53 7.75
N ASP A 21 -6.00 -7.21 8.47
CA ASP A 21 -6.98 -8.16 8.98
C ASP A 21 -8.27 -8.21 8.14
N LYS A 22 -8.27 -7.60 6.95
CA LYS A 22 -9.45 -7.50 6.09
C LYS A 22 -9.41 -8.53 4.96
N PRO A 23 -10.58 -8.96 4.47
CA PRO A 23 -10.65 -9.79 3.27
C PRO A 23 -9.98 -9.05 2.10
N ILE A 24 -9.33 -9.81 1.22
CA ILE A 24 -8.53 -9.30 0.09
C ILE A 24 -9.29 -8.25 -0.72
N GLY A 25 -10.59 -8.43 -0.98
CA GLY A 25 -11.41 -7.45 -1.71
C GLY A 25 -11.46 -6.06 -1.05
N ALA A 26 -11.61 -6.01 0.28
CA ALA A 26 -11.60 -4.74 1.03
C ALA A 26 -10.19 -4.15 1.10
N ALA A 27 -9.16 -5.00 1.25
CA ALA A 27 -7.77 -4.56 1.21
C ALA A 27 -7.41 -3.92 -0.14
N ARG A 28 -7.87 -4.49 -1.25
CA ARG A 28 -7.62 -3.96 -2.60
C ARG A 28 -8.17 -2.55 -2.80
N ALA A 29 -9.41 -2.30 -2.38
CA ALA A 29 -10.03 -0.98 -2.52
C ALA A 29 -9.26 0.08 -1.72
N ALA A 30 -8.98 -0.19 -0.44
CA ALA A 30 -8.26 0.74 0.42
C ALA A 30 -6.81 0.96 -0.04
N LEU A 31 -6.12 -0.09 -0.48
CA LEU A 31 -4.77 0.04 -1.05
C LEU A 31 -4.76 0.88 -2.33
N THR A 32 -5.78 0.75 -3.18
CA THR A 32 -5.87 1.56 -4.40
C THR A 32 -5.90 3.05 -4.06
N MET A 33 -6.76 3.45 -3.13
CA MET A 33 -6.89 4.86 -2.71
C MET A 33 -5.59 5.40 -2.08
N VAL A 34 -4.90 4.59 -1.28
CA VAL A 34 -3.63 4.97 -0.64
C VAL A 34 -2.52 5.14 -1.67
N LEU A 35 -2.45 4.24 -2.64
CA LEU A 35 -1.33 4.14 -3.58
C LEU A 35 -1.45 5.12 -4.76
N GLU A 36 -2.65 5.66 -5.04
CA GLU A 36 -2.89 6.67 -6.09
C GLU A 36 -1.98 7.91 -5.97
N GLU A 37 -1.59 8.29 -4.75
CA GLU A 37 -0.73 9.46 -4.51
C GLU A 37 0.76 9.11 -4.32
N THR A 38 1.16 7.88 -4.63
CA THR A 38 2.51 7.36 -4.39
C THR A 38 3.26 7.09 -5.69
N ASP A 39 4.56 6.78 -5.59
CA ASP A 39 5.41 6.37 -6.72
C ASP A 39 5.26 4.87 -7.07
N VAL A 40 4.42 4.12 -6.36
CA VAL A 40 4.15 2.70 -6.67
C VAL A 40 2.75 2.54 -7.23
N TYR A 41 2.66 1.67 -8.24
CA TYR A 41 1.40 1.42 -8.89
C TYR A 41 0.49 0.50 -8.05
N PRO A 42 -0.80 0.84 -7.88
CA PRO A 42 -1.72 0.05 -7.06
C PRO A 42 -1.81 -1.43 -7.44
N ASP A 43 -1.89 -1.71 -8.74
CA ASP A 43 -1.99 -3.05 -9.31
C ASP A 43 -0.72 -3.89 -9.11
N VAL A 44 0.45 -3.27 -8.97
CA VAL A 44 1.69 -3.98 -8.62
C VAL A 44 1.57 -4.55 -7.21
N ILE A 45 1.09 -3.75 -6.25
CA ILE A 45 0.90 -4.22 -4.87
C ILE A 45 -0.29 -5.20 -4.78
N ILE A 46 -1.39 -4.87 -5.44
CA ILE A 46 -2.62 -5.67 -5.41
C ILE A 46 -2.45 -7.02 -6.10
N GLY A 47 -1.70 -7.08 -7.21
CA GLY A 47 -1.38 -8.30 -7.93
C GLY A 47 -0.49 -9.25 -7.13
N GLU A 48 0.26 -8.72 -6.17
CA GLU A 48 1.15 -9.49 -5.31
C GLU A 48 0.43 -10.05 -4.07
N LEU A 49 -0.76 -9.54 -3.73
CA LEU A 49 -1.60 -10.15 -2.71
C LEU A 49 -2.04 -11.55 -3.16
N SER A 50 -1.85 -12.53 -2.29
CA SER A 50 -2.16 -13.94 -2.54
C SER A 50 -3.02 -14.55 -1.43
N ASP A 51 -3.40 -15.81 -1.54
CA ASP A 51 -4.06 -16.53 -0.43
C ASP A 51 -3.09 -16.82 0.74
N ASN A 52 -1.79 -16.54 0.59
CA ASN A 52 -0.83 -16.67 1.68
C ASN A 52 -0.88 -15.43 2.60
N MET A 53 -1.54 -15.58 3.74
CA MET A 53 -1.69 -14.52 4.73
C MET A 53 -0.36 -14.03 5.31
N GLU A 54 0.61 -14.92 5.57
CA GLU A 54 1.92 -14.53 6.11
C GLU A 54 2.70 -13.67 5.11
N PHE A 55 2.64 -14.05 3.84
CA PHE A 55 3.21 -13.25 2.76
C PHE A 55 2.55 -11.87 2.69
N ASN A 56 1.22 -11.81 2.70
CA ASN A 56 0.48 -10.55 2.66
C ASN A 56 0.81 -9.66 3.86
N GLN A 57 0.90 -10.22 5.07
CA GLN A 57 1.26 -9.45 6.25
C GLN A 57 2.67 -8.85 6.15
N ARG A 58 3.64 -9.58 5.61
CA ARG A 58 4.99 -9.08 5.35
C ARG A 58 4.99 -7.96 4.31
N LEU A 59 4.29 -8.17 3.18
CA LEU A 59 4.15 -7.17 2.12
C LEU A 59 3.51 -5.89 2.65
N LEU A 60 2.39 -6.00 3.36
CA LEU A 60 1.66 -4.86 3.93
C LEU A 60 2.49 -4.16 5.02
N LYS A 61 3.28 -4.90 5.81
CA LYS A 61 4.21 -4.29 6.76
C LYS A 61 5.29 -3.48 6.04
N GLN A 62 5.91 -4.02 4.99
CA GLN A 62 6.90 -3.28 4.20
C GLN A 62 6.30 -2.02 3.58
N LEU A 63 5.08 -2.13 3.06
CA LEU A 63 4.35 -0.99 2.49
C LEU A 63 4.06 0.09 3.54
N SER A 64 3.55 -0.31 4.71
CA SER A 64 3.30 0.59 5.85
C SER A 64 4.57 1.31 6.29
N ASP A 65 5.68 0.57 6.46
CA ASP A 65 6.98 1.12 6.83
C ASP A 65 7.50 2.11 5.76
N ALA A 66 7.36 1.77 4.47
CA ALA A 66 7.76 2.63 3.35
C ALA A 66 6.95 3.92 3.29
N LEU A 67 5.62 3.83 3.46
CA LEU A 67 4.72 4.98 3.50
C LEU A 67 5.05 5.90 4.69
N ARG A 68 5.34 5.35 5.88
CA ARG A 68 5.74 6.14 7.06
C ARG A 68 7.07 6.86 6.85
N ASN A 69 8.02 6.22 6.17
CA ASN A 69 9.32 6.81 5.91
C ASN A 69 9.23 7.93 4.87
N ASN A 70 8.65 7.64 3.70
CA ASN A 70 8.45 8.62 2.65
C ASN A 70 7.35 8.16 1.68
N PRO A 71 6.14 8.73 1.76
CA PRO A 71 5.02 8.32 0.90
C PRO A 71 5.23 8.66 -0.58
N LYS A 72 6.21 9.51 -0.92
CA LYS A 72 6.58 9.81 -2.32
C LYS A 72 7.67 8.91 -2.88
N LYS A 73 8.26 8.03 -2.07
CA LYS A 73 9.36 7.12 -2.46
C LYS A 73 9.14 5.72 -1.90
N VAL A 74 7.91 5.24 -1.96
CA VAL A 74 7.47 3.93 -1.47
C VAL A 74 8.26 2.82 -2.17
N VAL A 75 8.42 2.87 -3.50
CA VAL A 75 9.10 1.82 -4.28
C VAL A 75 10.49 1.52 -3.70
N SER A 76 11.21 2.55 -3.22
CA SER A 76 12.55 2.40 -2.64
C SER A 76 12.59 1.51 -1.40
N GLY A 77 11.52 1.52 -0.59
CA GLY A 77 11.35 0.73 0.63
C GLY A 77 10.78 -0.68 0.40
N MET A 78 10.38 -1.00 -0.84
CA MET A 78 9.80 -2.30 -1.18
C MET A 78 10.85 -3.36 -1.50
N SER A 79 10.41 -4.62 -1.55
CA SER A 79 11.25 -5.76 -1.94
C SER A 79 11.69 -5.68 -3.41
N ASN A 80 12.78 -6.36 -3.75
CA ASN A 80 13.29 -6.39 -5.13
C ASN A 80 12.28 -6.97 -6.13
N ARG A 81 11.39 -7.87 -5.67
CA ARG A 81 10.30 -8.40 -6.48
C ARG A 81 9.33 -7.28 -6.90
N ILE A 82 8.86 -6.48 -5.95
CA ILE A 82 7.97 -5.34 -6.22
C ILE A 82 8.66 -4.33 -7.14
N LYS A 83 9.94 -4.03 -6.88
CA LYS A 83 10.73 -3.12 -7.74
C LYS A 83 10.84 -3.63 -9.18
N GLY A 84 11.04 -4.94 -9.35
CA GLY A 84 11.08 -5.59 -10.66
C GLY A 84 9.74 -5.47 -11.40
N VAL A 85 8.64 -5.84 -10.75
CA VAL A 85 7.30 -5.78 -11.35
C VAL A 85 6.88 -4.35 -11.66
N GLN A 86 7.20 -3.40 -10.78
CA GLN A 86 7.01 -1.96 -11.04
C GLN A 86 7.76 -1.52 -12.30
N PHE A 87 9.03 -1.93 -12.45
CA PHE A 87 9.85 -1.60 -13.61
C PHE A 87 9.35 -2.24 -14.90
N GLU A 88 8.95 -3.52 -14.87
CA GLU A 88 8.30 -4.19 -16.00
C GLU A 88 7.04 -3.43 -16.44
N ARG A 89 6.22 -3.00 -15.48
CA ARG A 89 5.04 -2.18 -15.76
C ARG A 89 5.38 -0.82 -16.37
N GLU A 90 6.42 -0.15 -15.88
CA GLU A 90 6.91 1.12 -16.45
C GLU A 90 7.39 0.96 -17.90
N LEU A 91 7.85 -0.23 -18.27
CA LEU A 91 8.24 -0.60 -19.63
C LEU A 91 7.06 -1.07 -20.50
N GLY A 92 5.86 -1.23 -19.93
CA GLY A 92 4.68 -1.75 -20.64
C GLY A 92 4.76 -3.24 -21.00
N LEU A 93 5.54 -4.01 -20.23
CA LEU A 93 5.67 -5.48 -20.33
C LEU A 93 4.66 -6.20 -19.44
#